data_AF-A0A182H021-F1
#
_entry.id   AF-A0A182H021-F1
#
_cell.length_a   1.000
_cell.length_b   1.000
_cell.length_c   1.000
_cell.angle_alpha   90.00
_cell.angle_beta   90.00
_cell.angle_gamma   90.00
#
_symmetry.space_group_name_H-M   'P 1'
#
loop_
_entity.id
_entity.type
_entity.pdbx_description
1 polymer ?
#
loop_
_entity_poly.entity_id
_entity_poly.type
_entity_poly.pdbx_seq_one_letter_code
_entity_poly.pdbx_strand_id
1 'polypeptide(L)' 'MLRWLRDNLLTGDPNLFLQENTVRPGILVMINDTDWDLMGETDYILQPGDHILFISTLHGG' A
#
# COMPACT_ATOMS: atom_id res chain seq x y z
N MET A 1 -7.23 6.82 1.78
CA MET A 1 -5.84 6.68 1.27
C MET A 1 -5.71 5.59 0.19
N LEU A 2 -5.99 4.31 0.47
CA LEU A 2 -5.79 3.21 -0.50
C LEU A 2 -6.46 3.40 -1.88
N ARG A 3 -7.69 3.94 -1.94
CA ARG A 3 -8.34 4.30 -3.21
C ARG A 3 -7.56 5.35 -4.00
N TRP A 4 -6.99 6.34 -3.33
CA TRP A 4 -6.18 7.36 -3.98
C TRP A 4 -4.88 6.74 -4.54
N LEU A 5 -4.24 5.84 -3.79
CA LEU A 5 -3.05 5.10 -4.27
C LEU A 5 -3.37 4.28 -5.52
N ARG A 6 -4.51 3.57 -5.52
CA ARG A 6 -5.01 2.83 -6.68
C ARG A 6 -5.11 3.71 -7.92
N ASP A 7 -5.72 4.88 -7.77
CA ASP A 7 -6.09 5.71 -8.91
C ASP A 7 -4.94 6.61 -9.41
N ASN A 8 -3.90 6.84 -8.58
CA ASN A 8 -2.86 7.84 -8.88
C ASN A 8 -1.42 7.29 -8.92
N LEU A 9 -1.11 6.18 -8.22
CA LEU A 9 0.26 5.70 -8.07
C LEU A 9 0.51 4.31 -8.66
N LEU A 10 -0.51 3.45 -8.71
CA LEU A 10 -0.36 2.12 -9.26
C LEU A 10 -0.34 2.17 -10.79
N THR A 11 0.83 1.91 -11.37
CA THR A 11 1.03 1.84 -12.83
C THR A 11 0.83 0.42 -13.40
N GLY A 12 0.68 -0.60 -12.53
CA GLY A 12 0.36 -1.99 -12.87
C GLY A 12 -1.08 -2.39 -12.50
N ASP A 13 -1.42 -3.69 -12.57
CA ASP A 13 -2.76 -4.17 -12.19
C ASP A 13 -3.00 -3.97 -10.68
N PRO A 14 -3.93 -3.08 -10.27
CA PRO A 14 -4.20 -2.83 -8.86
C PRO A 14 -4.70 -4.05 -8.10
N ASN A 15 -5.30 -5.02 -8.80
CA ASN A 15 -5.81 -6.25 -8.18
C ASN A 15 -4.69 -7.17 -7.67
N LEU A 16 -3.45 -6.95 -8.11
CA LEU A 16 -2.29 -7.65 -7.56
C LEU A 16 -1.97 -7.17 -6.14
N PHE A 17 -2.36 -5.95 -5.79
CA PHE A 17 -2.00 -5.29 -4.52
C PHE A 17 -3.18 -5.08 -3.58
N LEU A 18 -4.38 -4.89 -4.14
CA LEU A 18 -5.59 -4.58 -3.41
C LEU A 18 -6.62 -5.69 -3.61
N GLN A 19 -7.30 -6.05 -2.53
CA GLN A 19 -8.46 -6.94 -2.55
C GLN A 19 -9.64 -6.22 -1.89
N GLU A 20 -10.76 -6.13 -2.61
CA GLU A 20 -11.94 -5.37 -2.20
C GLU A 20 -11.61 -3.89 -1.90
N ASN A 21 -11.58 -3.52 -0.62
CA ASN A 21 -11.29 -2.16 -0.15
C ASN A 21 -10.03 -2.10 0.74
N THR A 22 -9.21 -3.15 0.76
CA THR A 22 -8.00 -3.24 1.58
C THR A 22 -6.81 -3.79 0.80
N VAL A 23 -5.63 -3.77 1.42
CA VAL A 23 -4.41 -4.39 0.92
C VAL A 23 -4.55 -5.91 0.96
N ARG A 24 -4.10 -6.59 -0.09
CA ARG A 24 -4.17 -8.05 -0.18
C ARG A 24 -3.31 -8.70 0.92
N PRO A 25 -3.77 -9.77 1.58
CA PRO A 25 -2.95 -10.50 2.56
C PRO A 25 -1.60 -10.91 1.97
N GLY A 26 -0.52 -10.75 2.75
CA GLY A 26 0.85 -11.01 2.29
C GLY A 26 1.49 -9.86 1.51
N ILE A 27 0.91 -8.66 1.59
CA ILE A 27 1.52 -7.42 1.09
C ILE A 27 1.70 -6.47 2.26
N LEU A 28 2.95 -6.03 2.45
CA LEU A 28 3.30 -4.99 3.41
C LEU A 28 3.32 -3.64 2.70
N VAL A 29 2.79 -2.62 3.37
CA VAL A 29 2.83 -1.23 2.90
C VAL A 29 3.77 -0.46 3.81
N MET A 30 4.74 0.23 3.21
CA MET A 30 5.62 1.14 3.93
C MET A 30 5.43 2.56 3.43
N ILE A 31 5.43 3.51 4.36
CA ILE A 31 5.42 4.95 4.09
C ILE A 31 6.68 5.53 4.70
N ASN A 32 7.55 6.12 3.87
CA ASN A 32 8.85 6.68 4.28
C ASN A 32 9.65 5.69 5.15
N ASP A 33 9.81 4.45 4.65
CA ASP A 33 10.53 3.35 5.29
C ASP A 33 9.98 2.93 6.67
N THR A 34 8.75 3.32 7.00
CA THR A 34 8.05 2.90 8.22
C THR A 34 6.82 2.06 7.88
N ASP A 35 6.55 1.05 8.70
CA ASP A 35 5.38 0.20 8.57
C ASP A 35 4.09 1.02 8.72
N TRP A 36 3.19 0.86 7.75
CA TRP A 36 1.92 1.57 7.69
C TRP A 36 1.02 1.25 8.89
N ASP A 37 1.10 0.04 9.45
CA ASP A 37 0.32 -0.37 10.61
C ASP A 37 0.68 0.46 11.85
N LEU A 38 1.93 0.90 11.96
CA LEU A 38 2.42 1.76 13.05
C LEU A 38 2.01 3.24 12.88
N MET A 39 1.56 3.61 11.68
CA MET A 39 1.20 4.98 11.29
C MET A 39 -0.31 5.26 11.43
N GLY A 40 -1.07 4.30 11.97
CA GLY A 40 -2.54 4.41 12.11
C GLY A 40 -3.31 3.95 10.88
N GLU A 41 -2.69 3.14 10.01
CA GLU A 41 -3.32 2.52 8.85
C GLU A 41 -4.18 3.51 8.04
N THR A 42 -5.49 3.29 7.96
CA THR A 42 -6.43 4.09 7.16
C THR A 42 -6.55 5.55 7.58
N ASP A 43 -6.13 5.89 8.80
CA ASP A 43 -6.17 7.25 9.32
C ASP A 43 -4.98 8.10 8.85
N TYR A 44 -3.94 7.46 8.28
CA TYR A 44 -2.81 8.18 7.72
C TYR A 44 -3.23 9.01 6.49
N ILE A 45 -3.00 10.32 6.58
CA ILE A 45 -3.23 11.26 5.50
C ILE A 45 -1.93 11.43 4.73
N LEU A 46 -1.92 11.00 3.46
CA LEU A 46 -0.78 11.16 2.56
C LEU A 46 -0.35 12.63 2.46
N GLN A 47 0.95 12.85 2.55
CA GLN A 47 1.59 14.14 2.39
C GLN A 47 2.34 14.23 1.05
N PRO A 48 2.46 15.43 0.48
CA PRO A 48 3.31 15.64 -0.68
C PRO A 48 4.76 15.22 -0.39
N GLY A 49 5.31 14.36 -1.24
CA GLY A 49 6.68 13.85 -1.10
C GLY A 49 6.80 12.52 -0.36
N ASP A 50 5.71 11.95 0.15
CA ASP A 50 5.74 10.62 0.74
C ASP A 50 6.18 9.56 -0.28
N HIS A 51 7.10 8.70 0.16
CA HIS A 51 7.51 7.52 -0.59
C HIS A 51 6.74 6.30 -0.10
N ILE A 52 6.03 5.62 -1.01
CA ILE A 52 5.15 4.51 -0.69
C ILE A 52 5.68 3.25 -1.38
N LEU A 53 5.97 2.23 -0.58
CA LEU A 53 6.50 0.95 -1.04
C LEU A 53 5.51 -0.17 -0.72
N PHE A 54 5.21 -0.99 -1.73
CA PHE A 54 4.46 -2.23 -1.56
C PHE A 54 5.42 -3.41 -1.67
N ILE A 55 5.52 -4.22 -0.62
CA ILE A 55 6.37 -5.42 -0.60
C ILE A 55 5.44 -6.63 -0.58
N SER A 56 5.45 -7.44 -1.65
CA SER A 56 4.79 -8.73 -1.62
C SER A 56 5.69 -9.75 -0.91
N THR A 57 5.24 -10.23 0.24
CA THR A 57 5.93 -11.30 0.98
C THR A 57 5.55 -12.70 0.49
N LEU A 58 4.63 -12.78 -0.47
CA LEU A 58 4.30 -14.01 -1.20
C LEU A 58 5.34 -14.27 -2.30
N HIS A 59 6.41 -14.97 -1.93
CA HIS A 59 7.21 -15.72 -2.89
C HIS A 59 6.48 -17.04 -3.18
N GLY A 60 6.15 -17.27 -4.45
CA GLY A 60 5.78 -18.60 -4.92
C GLY A 60 6.97 -19.54 -4.71
N GLY A 61 6.73 -20.64 -3.99
CA GLY A 61 7.48 -21.87 -4.20
C GLY A 61 7.15 -22.46 -5.56
#